data_AF-A0AAF3JAA4-F1
#
_entry.id   AF-A0AAF3JAA4-F1
#
_cell.length_a   1.000
_cell.length_b   1.000
_cell.length_c   1.000
_cell.angle_alpha   90.00
_cell.angle_beta   90.00
_cell.angle_gamma   90.00
#
_symmetry.space_group_name_H-M   'P 1'
#
loop_
_entity.id
_entity.type
_entity.pdbx_description
1 polymer ?
#
loop_
_entity_poly.entity_id
_entity_poly.type
_entity_poly.pdbx_seq_one_letter_code
_entity_poly.pdbx_strand_id
1 'polypeptide(L)'
;MTMKTVDGTNALDCPVLTDPTKQNEVYSYLENLKKDNAGWRRSVENIVGNLIRNHEEHFLLLQVVEDYLRKRYSQATIEEIEIIRTFLRNWMQKLASGTFVPSFLINKMGHIFSIVFSVDFPLRWPRFMQEVFLERGFPHQSNVHFYLKTLISIDQEVVDRDIERSKRAFDRNTKIKDAMRELCIKDCAESWWQILENPNLSADHSLVFDVVAAYIDWIDLELVATERFVPLLIKGLSNNESSEAAVRAVEGLVQKDGEGEDEIHFHDYRKQLRQLINPIGTKRVQLVVEPIEQMVSQVLLAGTASNIRLVESVVQLVYALSEMIPSTFTQQTKEKRRMACSCHATTLGFIASDTS
;
A
#
# COMPACT_ATOMS: atom_id res chain seq x y z
N MET A 1 28.71 -38.41 -34.00
CA MET A 1 27.67 -39.37 -33.59
C MET A 1 26.63 -38.55 -32.84
N THR A 2 25.46 -38.41 -33.47
CA THR A 2 24.34 -37.54 -33.10
C THR A 2 23.51 -38.13 -31.95
N MET A 3 22.74 -37.25 -31.29
CA MET A 3 21.54 -37.43 -30.43
C MET A 3 21.74 -36.80 -29.03
N LYS A 4 20.81 -36.03 -28.45
CA LYS A 4 19.45 -35.63 -28.83
C LYS A 4 19.05 -34.42 -27.95
N THR A 5 18.29 -33.50 -28.53
CA THR A 5 17.42 -32.57 -27.80
C THR A 5 16.32 -33.32 -27.05
N VAL A 6 16.04 -32.91 -25.82
CA VAL A 6 14.78 -33.23 -25.11
C VAL A 6 14.26 -31.93 -24.53
N ASP A 7 13.11 -31.51 -25.06
CA ASP A 7 12.25 -30.43 -24.58
C ASP A 7 11.57 -30.81 -23.25
N GLY A 8 11.28 -29.77 -22.46
CA GLY A 8 10.02 -29.67 -21.70
C GLY A 8 9.98 -30.28 -20.30
N THR A 9 9.51 -29.45 -19.36
CA THR A 9 8.96 -29.78 -18.03
C THR A 9 9.93 -30.19 -16.92
N ASN A 10 10.42 -29.20 -16.17
CA ASN A 10 10.21 -29.04 -14.72
C ASN A 10 11.18 -27.99 -14.16
N ALA A 11 10.73 -26.74 -14.17
CA ALA A 11 11.24 -25.73 -13.25
C ALA A 11 10.64 -26.06 -11.89
N LEU A 12 11.43 -26.64 -10.99
CA LEU A 12 11.27 -26.72 -9.52
C LEU A 12 12.21 -27.82 -9.01
N ASP A 13 13.51 -27.53 -8.93
CA ASP A 13 14.36 -28.16 -7.93
C ASP A 13 15.69 -27.40 -7.90
N CYS A 14 15.81 -26.48 -6.94
CA CYS A 14 17.08 -25.88 -6.59
C CYS A 14 17.70 -26.76 -5.48
N PRO A 15 18.69 -27.63 -5.76
CA PRO A 15 19.13 -28.68 -4.81
C PRO A 15 19.95 -28.17 -3.63
N VAL A 16 20.04 -26.85 -3.44
CA VAL A 16 20.97 -26.22 -2.49
C VAL A 16 20.30 -26.00 -1.12
N LEU A 17 18.97 -25.99 -1.05
CA LEU A 17 18.22 -25.67 0.17
C LEU A 17 17.72 -26.90 0.97
N THR A 18 17.98 -28.13 0.52
CA THR A 18 17.51 -29.35 1.21
C THR A 18 18.61 -30.12 1.97
N ASP A 19 19.87 -29.67 1.92
CA ASP A 19 21.00 -30.26 2.66
C ASP A 19 21.26 -29.48 3.96
N PRO A 20 21.00 -30.05 5.15
CA PRO A 20 21.21 -29.40 6.45
C PRO A 20 22.66 -28.95 6.68
N THR A 21 23.63 -29.61 6.05
CA THR A 21 25.06 -29.30 6.20
C THR A 21 25.40 -27.99 5.50
N LYS A 22 24.93 -27.83 4.26
CA LYS A 22 25.10 -26.59 3.48
C LYS A 22 24.34 -25.42 4.10
N GLN A 23 23.16 -25.67 4.67
CA GLN A 23 22.45 -24.64 5.43
C GLN A 23 23.30 -24.14 6.60
N ASN A 24 23.86 -25.05 7.41
CA ASN A 24 24.71 -24.69 8.55
C ASN A 24 25.98 -23.92 8.13
N GLU A 25 26.59 -24.27 7.01
CA GLU A 25 27.74 -23.54 6.45
C GLU A 25 27.36 -22.11 6.05
N VAL A 26 26.23 -21.94 5.37
CA VAL A 26 25.72 -20.61 4.97
C VAL A 26 25.36 -19.76 6.19
N TYR A 27 24.70 -20.34 7.19
CA TYR A 27 24.42 -19.65 8.46
C TYR A 27 25.70 -19.22 9.16
N SER A 28 26.69 -20.10 9.25
CA SER A 28 27.98 -19.80 9.89
C SER A 28 28.73 -18.69 9.15
N TYR A 29 28.73 -18.73 7.83
CA TYR A 29 29.31 -17.67 6.99
C TYR A 29 28.65 -16.31 7.23
N LEU A 30 27.31 -16.28 7.26
CA LEU A 30 26.54 -15.05 7.49
C LEU A 30 26.78 -14.45 8.88
N GLU A 31 26.80 -15.29 9.92
CA GLU A 31 27.07 -14.84 11.28
C GLU A 31 28.52 -14.34 11.44
N ASN A 32 29.48 -14.96 10.74
CA ASN A 32 30.85 -14.46 10.70
C ASN A 32 30.94 -13.09 10.00
N LEU A 33 30.18 -12.88 8.92
CA LEU A 33 30.10 -11.57 8.25
C LEU A 33 29.48 -10.50 9.15
N LYS A 34 28.42 -10.80 9.89
CA LYS A 34 27.81 -9.84 10.83
C LYS A 34 28.75 -9.44 11.97
N LYS A 35 29.56 -10.38 12.46
CA LYS A 35 30.55 -10.14 13.52
C LYS A 35 31.74 -9.31 13.03
N ASP A 36 32.07 -9.38 11.76
CA ASP A 36 33.13 -8.57 11.17
C ASP A 36 32.71 -7.09 11.05
N ASN A 37 33.52 -6.19 11.61
CA ASN A 37 33.32 -4.75 11.50
C ASN A 37 33.20 -4.27 10.05
N ALA A 38 33.92 -4.88 9.11
CA ALA A 38 33.90 -4.57 7.69
C ALA A 38 32.99 -5.49 6.85
N GLY A 39 32.27 -6.42 7.48
CA GLY A 39 31.42 -7.39 6.79
C GLY A 39 30.34 -6.72 5.94
N TRP A 40 29.65 -5.72 6.49
CA TRP A 40 28.62 -4.95 5.76
C TRP A 40 29.18 -4.22 4.53
N ARG A 41 30.40 -3.67 4.62
CA ARG A 41 31.05 -2.95 3.51
C ARG A 41 31.33 -3.91 2.37
N ARG A 42 31.91 -5.08 2.66
CA ARG A 42 32.11 -6.16 1.66
C ARG A 42 30.80 -6.66 1.07
N SER A 43 29.73 -6.76 1.88
CA SER A 43 28.40 -7.11 1.38
C SER A 43 27.88 -6.08 0.39
N VAL A 44 28.01 -4.78 0.68
CA VAL A 44 27.65 -3.70 -0.24
C VAL A 44 28.48 -3.74 -1.52
N GLU A 45 29.80 -3.90 -1.41
CA GLU A 45 30.72 -3.98 -2.56
C GLU A 45 30.35 -5.14 -3.49
N ASN A 46 30.05 -6.32 -2.93
CA ASN A 46 29.62 -7.47 -3.72
C ASN A 46 28.29 -7.23 -4.44
N ILE A 47 27.32 -6.58 -3.77
CA ILE A 47 26.02 -6.28 -4.37
C ILE A 47 26.18 -5.24 -5.50
N VAL A 48 26.87 -4.14 -5.23
CA VAL A 48 27.08 -3.04 -6.19
C VAL A 48 27.94 -3.49 -7.37
N GLY A 49 28.96 -4.32 -7.11
CA GLY A 49 29.81 -4.91 -8.14
C GLY A 49 29.14 -6.02 -8.97
N ASN A 50 27.87 -6.35 -8.71
CA ASN A 50 27.16 -7.48 -9.31
C ASN A 50 27.93 -8.81 -9.19
N LEU A 51 28.62 -9.02 -8.07
CA LEU A 51 29.40 -10.23 -7.77
C LEU A 51 28.56 -11.29 -7.03
N ILE A 52 27.24 -11.19 -7.13
CA ILE A 52 26.26 -12.09 -6.51
C ILE A 52 25.87 -13.21 -7.49
N ARG A 53 25.77 -14.45 -7.01
CA ARG A 53 25.46 -15.62 -7.85
C ARG A 53 23.97 -15.78 -8.10
N ASN A 54 23.15 -15.48 -7.10
CA ASN A 54 21.70 -15.66 -7.15
C ASN A 54 20.97 -14.69 -6.19
N HIS A 55 19.64 -14.72 -6.20
CA HIS A 55 18.81 -13.83 -5.40
C HIS A 55 18.84 -14.17 -3.90
N GLU A 56 19.12 -15.42 -3.55
CA GLU A 56 19.27 -15.89 -2.18
C GLU A 56 20.54 -15.31 -1.53
N GLU A 57 21.69 -15.39 -2.22
CA GLU A 57 22.95 -14.78 -1.79
C GLU A 57 22.79 -13.27 -1.63
N HIS A 58 22.08 -12.62 -2.55
CA HIS A 58 21.74 -11.20 -2.43
C HIS A 58 20.97 -10.93 -1.13
N PHE A 59 19.92 -11.68 -0.84
CA PHE A 59 19.12 -11.49 0.37
C PHE A 59 19.95 -11.69 1.65
N LEU A 60 20.83 -12.69 1.67
CA LEU A 60 21.73 -12.97 2.79
C LEU A 60 22.70 -11.79 3.03
N LEU A 61 23.29 -11.24 1.97
CA LEU A 61 24.15 -10.06 2.08
C LEU A 61 23.37 -8.83 2.59
N LEU A 62 22.11 -8.66 2.17
CA LEU A 62 21.25 -7.60 2.69
C LEU A 62 20.95 -7.75 4.19
N GLN A 63 20.94 -8.98 4.75
CA GLN A 63 20.81 -9.16 6.20
C GLN A 63 22.05 -8.68 6.98
N VAL A 64 23.24 -8.80 6.40
CA VAL A 64 24.47 -8.25 7.01
C VAL A 64 24.44 -6.72 6.98
N VAL A 65 23.99 -6.14 5.87
CA VAL A 65 23.80 -4.69 5.75
C VAL A 65 22.76 -4.18 6.74
N GLU A 66 21.62 -4.87 6.87
CA GLU A 66 20.60 -4.52 7.87
C GLU A 66 21.16 -4.49 9.29
N ASP A 67 21.95 -5.49 9.67
CA ASP A 67 22.54 -5.57 11.01
C ASP A 67 23.41 -4.35 11.34
N TYR A 68 24.23 -3.92 10.38
CA TYR A 68 25.01 -2.69 10.49
C TYR A 68 24.12 -1.45 10.59
N LEU A 69 23.10 -1.33 9.73
CA LEU A 69 22.17 -0.20 9.72
C LEU A 69 21.45 -0.03 11.06
N ARG A 70 21.03 -1.13 11.69
CA ARG A 70 20.33 -1.10 12.97
C ARG A 70 21.24 -0.82 14.16
N LYS A 71 22.48 -1.33 14.16
CA LYS A 71 23.36 -1.30 15.34
C LYS A 71 24.37 -0.15 15.34
N ARG A 72 24.92 0.20 14.17
CA ARG A 72 26.12 1.05 14.07
C ARG A 72 25.94 2.29 13.20
N TYR A 73 25.03 2.28 12.23
CA TYR A 73 24.90 3.35 11.25
C TYR A 73 24.50 4.74 11.81
N SER A 74 23.85 4.79 12.97
CA SER A 74 23.57 6.06 13.65
C SER A 74 24.83 6.87 14.01
N GLN A 75 25.98 6.20 14.11
CA GLN A 75 27.29 6.79 14.40
C GLN A 75 28.24 6.69 13.20
N ALA A 76 27.69 6.43 12.00
CA ALA A 76 28.48 6.24 10.79
C ALA A 76 29.32 7.47 10.45
N THR A 77 30.52 7.22 9.90
CA THR A 77 31.36 8.30 9.36
C THR A 77 30.78 8.82 8.04
N ILE A 78 31.26 9.98 7.57
CA ILE A 78 30.85 10.56 6.29
C ILE A 78 31.10 9.59 5.13
N GLU A 79 32.22 8.87 5.17
CA GLU A 79 32.56 7.87 4.16
C GLU A 79 31.55 6.71 4.15
N GLU A 80 31.19 6.20 5.34
CA GLU A 80 30.23 5.11 5.46
C GLU A 80 28.82 5.53 4.99
N ILE A 81 28.42 6.76 5.30
CA ILE A 81 27.17 7.36 4.80
C ILE A 81 27.17 7.39 3.26
N GLU A 82 28.26 7.82 2.63
CA GLU A 82 28.33 7.86 1.16
C GLU A 82 28.35 6.47 0.50
N ILE A 83 28.90 5.45 1.18
CA ILE A 83 28.81 4.05 0.72
C ILE A 83 27.35 3.61 0.71
N ILE A 84 26.60 3.84 1.80
CA ILE A 84 25.18 3.49 1.88
C ILE A 84 24.36 4.26 0.84
N ARG A 85 24.58 5.56 0.69
CA ARG A 85 23.91 6.36 -0.35
C ARG A 85 24.18 5.84 -1.75
N THR A 86 25.43 5.49 -2.04
CA THR A 86 25.82 4.90 -3.33
C THR A 86 25.14 3.56 -3.55
N PHE A 87 25.05 2.72 -2.52
CA PHE A 87 24.30 1.47 -2.56
C PHE A 87 22.82 1.68 -2.88
N LEU A 88 22.12 2.61 -2.22
CA LEU A 88 20.71 2.92 -2.53
C LEU A 88 20.55 3.47 -3.95
N ARG A 89 21.47 4.32 -4.41
CA ARG A 89 21.47 4.86 -5.80
C ARG A 89 21.62 3.75 -6.83
N ASN A 90 22.54 2.79 -6.61
CA ASN A 90 22.72 1.64 -7.50
C ASN A 90 21.47 0.78 -7.58
N TRP A 91 20.78 0.57 -6.45
CA TRP A 91 19.50 -0.13 -6.44
C TRP A 91 18.44 0.56 -7.32
N MET A 92 18.29 1.88 -7.17
CA MET A 92 17.34 2.65 -7.99
C MET A 92 17.69 2.60 -9.49
N GLN A 93 18.97 2.61 -9.84
CA GLN A 93 19.43 2.45 -11.22
C GLN A 93 19.12 1.06 -11.78
N LYS A 94 19.28 0.00 -10.98
CA LYS A 94 18.91 -1.37 -11.36
C LYS A 94 17.41 -1.53 -11.63
N LEU A 95 16.55 -0.83 -10.87
CA LEU A 95 15.12 -0.81 -11.13
C LEU A 95 14.79 -0.04 -12.42
N ALA A 96 15.50 1.08 -12.65
CA ALA A 96 15.34 1.90 -13.85
C ALA A 96 15.82 1.21 -15.14
N SER A 97 16.73 0.23 -15.06
CA SER A 97 17.13 -0.59 -16.21
C SER A 97 16.11 -1.66 -16.61
N GLY A 98 14.95 -1.73 -15.94
CA GLY A 98 13.90 -2.71 -16.23
C GLY A 98 14.28 -4.14 -15.84
N THR A 99 15.33 -4.32 -15.03
CA THR A 99 15.76 -5.65 -14.58
C THR A 99 14.68 -6.25 -13.68
N PHE A 100 14.26 -7.48 -13.97
CA PHE A 100 13.34 -8.21 -13.12
C PHE A 100 13.95 -8.43 -11.74
N VAL A 101 13.20 -8.09 -10.69
CA VAL A 101 13.59 -8.28 -9.30
C VAL A 101 12.46 -9.02 -8.58
N PRO A 102 12.73 -10.17 -7.93
CA PRO A 102 11.75 -10.88 -7.14
C PRO A 102 11.16 -10.05 -5.99
N SER A 103 9.88 -10.28 -5.67
CA SER A 103 9.14 -9.51 -4.65
C SER A 103 9.77 -9.55 -3.26
N PHE A 104 10.41 -10.66 -2.87
CA PHE A 104 11.08 -10.74 -1.56
C PHE A 104 12.29 -9.79 -1.46
N LEU A 105 13.01 -9.55 -2.56
CA LEU A 105 14.09 -8.56 -2.60
C LEU A 105 13.55 -7.13 -2.63
N ILE A 106 12.45 -6.88 -3.37
CA ILE A 106 11.74 -5.59 -3.34
C ILE A 106 11.34 -5.24 -1.90
N ASN A 107 10.70 -6.17 -1.20
CA ASN A 107 10.28 -5.98 0.19
C ASN A 107 11.49 -5.76 1.11
N LYS A 108 12.54 -6.57 0.97
CA LYS A 108 13.76 -6.43 1.76
C LYS A 108 14.42 -5.07 1.55
N MET A 109 14.50 -4.61 0.31
CA MET A 109 15.09 -3.31 0.00
C MET A 109 14.20 -2.15 0.46
N GLY A 110 12.87 -2.26 0.37
CA GLY A 110 11.96 -1.26 0.93
C GLY A 110 12.20 -1.07 2.44
N HIS A 111 12.40 -2.18 3.17
CA HIS A 111 12.78 -2.17 4.58
C HIS A 111 14.17 -1.58 4.84
N ILE A 112 15.17 -1.89 4.00
CA ILE A 112 16.51 -1.27 4.13
C ILE A 112 16.42 0.25 3.92
N PHE A 113 15.65 0.70 2.92
CA PHE A 113 15.42 2.12 2.67
C PHE A 113 14.70 2.79 3.84
N SER A 114 13.71 2.13 4.46
CA SER A 114 13.01 2.69 5.63
C SER A 114 13.91 2.82 6.85
N ILE A 115 14.81 1.84 7.09
CA ILE A 115 15.82 1.96 8.16
C ILE A 115 16.72 3.16 7.89
N VAL A 116 17.32 3.28 6.69
CA VAL A 116 18.18 4.42 6.36
C VAL A 116 17.43 5.74 6.53
N PHE A 117 16.20 5.82 6.02
CA PHE A 117 15.33 6.99 6.17
C PHE A 117 15.14 7.36 7.65
N SER A 118 14.76 6.41 8.51
CA SER A 118 14.49 6.68 9.93
C SER A 118 15.70 7.16 10.75
N VAL A 119 16.93 6.92 10.27
CA VAL A 119 18.17 7.35 10.94
C VAL A 119 18.76 8.61 10.29
N ASP A 120 18.58 8.82 8.98
CA ASP A 120 19.15 9.97 8.25
C ASP A 120 18.20 11.16 8.14
N PHE A 121 16.90 10.92 7.99
CA PHE A 121 15.89 11.97 7.89
C PHE A 121 15.43 12.42 9.29
N PRO A 122 15.20 13.72 9.53
CA PRO A 122 15.37 14.85 8.61
C PRO A 122 16.76 15.50 8.64
N LEU A 123 17.62 15.17 9.62
CA LEU A 123 18.84 15.93 9.91
C LEU A 123 19.98 15.72 8.91
N ARG A 124 20.36 14.47 8.63
CA ARG A 124 21.47 14.12 7.73
C ARG A 124 21.06 14.14 6.27
N TRP A 125 19.78 13.90 5.98
CA TRP A 125 19.26 13.83 4.62
C TRP A 125 17.82 14.37 4.52
N PRO A 126 17.62 15.70 4.63
CA PRO A 126 16.30 16.32 4.63
C PRO A 126 15.52 16.12 3.31
N ARG A 127 16.22 16.01 2.18
CA ARG A 127 15.62 15.84 0.85
C ARG A 127 15.58 14.38 0.37
N PHE A 128 15.59 13.42 1.30
CA PHE A 128 15.62 11.99 0.95
C PHE A 128 14.53 11.61 -0.06
N MET A 129 13.27 11.98 0.20
CA MET A 129 12.15 11.62 -0.67
C MET A 129 12.31 12.21 -2.08
N GLN A 130 12.68 13.48 -2.14
CA GLN A 130 12.87 14.19 -3.40
C GLN A 130 14.04 13.60 -4.20
N GLU A 131 15.22 13.49 -3.60
CA GLU A 131 16.46 13.07 -4.31
C GLU A 131 16.45 11.58 -4.70
N VAL A 132 15.83 10.73 -3.89
CA VAL A 132 15.81 9.27 -4.11
C VAL A 132 14.70 8.88 -5.09
N PHE A 133 13.52 9.49 -4.96
CA PHE A 133 12.33 9.08 -5.70
C PHE A 133 11.77 10.17 -6.62
N LEU A 134 11.38 11.33 -6.10
CA LEU A 134 10.48 12.23 -6.82
C LEU A 134 11.16 13.02 -7.94
N GLU A 135 12.36 13.56 -7.74
CA GLU A 135 13.07 14.38 -8.74
C GLU A 135 13.57 13.58 -9.93
N ARG A 136 13.83 12.29 -9.73
CA ARG A 136 14.24 11.37 -10.80
C ARG A 136 13.05 10.93 -11.66
N GLY A 137 11.82 11.17 -11.17
CA GLY A 137 10.60 10.59 -11.71
C GLY A 137 10.59 9.07 -11.64
N PHE A 138 9.62 8.47 -12.32
CA PHE A 138 9.44 7.03 -12.38
C PHE A 138 9.65 6.52 -13.81
N PRO A 139 10.91 6.23 -14.22
CA PRO A 139 11.21 5.83 -15.60
C PRO A 139 10.60 4.48 -15.97
N HIS A 140 10.35 3.62 -14.97
CA HIS A 140 9.80 2.29 -15.14
C HIS A 140 8.77 2.00 -14.05
N GLN A 141 7.80 1.14 -14.34
CA GLN A 141 6.75 0.77 -13.38
C GLN A 141 7.34 0.17 -12.08
N SER A 142 8.44 -0.57 -12.19
CA SER A 142 9.21 -1.11 -11.05
C SER A 142 9.67 -0.03 -10.08
N ASN A 143 9.97 1.18 -10.55
CA ASN A 143 10.32 2.32 -9.70
C ASN A 143 9.11 2.83 -8.92
N VAL A 144 7.93 2.91 -9.56
CA VAL A 144 6.67 3.28 -8.89
C VAL A 144 6.34 2.26 -7.81
N HIS A 145 6.33 0.98 -8.18
CA HIS A 145 6.03 -0.12 -7.27
C HIS A 145 6.98 -0.09 -6.05
N PHE A 146 8.29 0.04 -6.28
CA PHE A 146 9.28 0.08 -5.21
C PHE A 146 9.14 1.33 -4.31
N TYR A 147 8.83 2.49 -4.90
CA TYR A 147 8.56 3.72 -4.14
C TYR A 147 7.39 3.53 -3.18
N LEU A 148 6.25 3.03 -3.67
CA LEU A 148 5.07 2.80 -2.84
C LEU A 148 5.31 1.74 -1.76
N LYS A 149 6.03 0.65 -2.09
CA LYS A 149 6.45 -0.35 -1.08
C LYS A 149 7.36 0.26 -0.01
N THR A 150 8.24 1.18 -0.39
CA THR A 150 9.11 1.88 0.56
C THR A 150 8.30 2.80 1.48
N LEU A 151 7.28 3.49 0.97
CA LEU A 151 6.38 4.30 1.81
C LEU A 151 5.66 3.45 2.85
N ILE A 152 5.15 2.27 2.47
CA ILE A 152 4.56 1.32 3.43
C ILE A 152 5.61 0.87 4.47
N SER A 153 6.83 0.55 4.06
CA SER A 153 7.90 0.17 4.99
C SER A 153 8.32 1.30 5.93
N ILE A 154 8.24 2.56 5.49
CA ILE A 154 8.49 3.74 6.34
C ILE A 154 7.38 3.88 7.37
N ASP A 155 6.12 3.73 6.97
CA ASP A 155 4.98 3.76 7.90
C ASP A 155 5.10 2.65 8.95
N GLN A 156 5.50 1.43 8.55
CA GLN A 156 5.72 0.33 9.49
C GLN A 156 6.86 0.61 10.50
N GLU A 157 7.96 1.24 10.07
CA GLU A 157 9.09 1.57 10.97
C GLU A 157 8.78 2.79 11.88
N VAL A 158 7.99 3.76 11.39
CA VAL A 158 7.77 5.06 12.07
C VAL A 158 6.42 5.13 12.79
N VAL A 159 5.38 4.49 12.30
CA VAL A 159 3.98 4.76 12.67
C VAL A 159 3.28 3.54 13.28
N ASP A 160 3.69 2.31 12.91
CA ASP A 160 3.06 1.07 13.41
C ASP A 160 2.74 1.12 14.92
N ARG A 161 1.44 1.11 15.21
CA ARG A 161 0.86 1.30 16.55
C ARG A 161 0.79 -0.02 17.33
N ASP A 162 0.91 -1.14 16.64
CA ASP A 162 0.81 -2.49 17.22
C ASP A 162 2.14 -2.96 17.84
N ILE A 163 3.21 -2.18 17.62
CA ILE A 163 4.52 -2.44 18.20
C ILE A 163 4.69 -1.61 19.47
N GLU A 164 4.85 -2.27 20.62
CA GLU A 164 5.29 -1.62 21.84
C GLU A 164 6.69 -1.02 21.64
N ARG A 165 6.77 0.31 21.62
CA ARG A 165 8.00 1.05 21.37
C ARG A 165 8.53 1.71 22.64
N SER A 166 9.86 1.75 22.77
CA SER A 166 10.50 2.55 23.82
C SER A 166 10.16 4.03 23.67
N LYS A 167 10.14 4.78 24.77
CA LYS A 167 9.91 6.24 24.77
C LYS A 167 10.83 6.98 23.78
N ARG A 168 12.10 6.60 23.73
CA ARG A 168 13.08 7.18 22.79
C ARG A 168 12.70 6.94 21.32
N ALA A 169 12.17 5.76 21.00
CA ALA A 169 11.71 5.45 19.65
C ALA A 169 10.44 6.23 19.30
N PHE A 170 9.51 6.38 20.24
CA PHE A 170 8.32 7.21 20.08
C PHE A 170 8.68 8.68 19.78
N ASP A 171 9.53 9.30 20.62
CA ASP A 171 9.94 10.71 20.44
C ASP A 171 10.64 10.94 19.10
N ARG A 172 11.47 9.98 18.66
CA ARG A 172 12.12 10.02 17.34
C ARG A 172 11.07 9.95 16.22
N ASN A 173 10.13 9.01 16.33
CA ASN A 173 9.13 8.80 15.30
C ASN A 173 8.16 9.98 15.16
N THR A 174 7.81 10.64 16.26
CA THR A 174 7.06 11.91 16.24
C THR A 174 7.82 12.98 15.46
N LYS A 175 9.11 13.19 15.74
CA LYS A 175 9.95 14.14 14.98
C LYS A 175 10.04 13.82 13.49
N ILE A 176 10.10 12.54 13.14
CA ILE A 176 10.11 12.12 11.73
C ILE A 176 8.79 12.48 11.07
N LYS A 177 7.64 12.17 11.69
CA LYS A 177 6.31 12.53 11.14
C LYS A 177 6.15 14.03 10.96
N ASP A 178 6.51 14.82 11.97
CA ASP A 178 6.40 16.28 11.90
C ASP A 178 7.27 16.83 10.76
N ALA A 179 8.52 16.36 10.65
CA ALA A 179 9.38 16.76 9.55
C ALA A 179 8.89 16.25 8.18
N MET A 180 8.25 15.08 8.10
CA MET A 180 7.64 14.62 6.84
C MET A 180 6.49 15.55 6.42
N ARG A 181 5.65 15.99 7.37
CA ARG A 181 4.57 16.96 7.11
C ARG A 181 5.10 18.26 6.53
N GLU A 182 6.22 18.74 7.05
CA GLU A 182 6.84 19.99 6.61
C GLU A 182 7.60 19.86 5.28
N LEU A 183 8.34 18.76 5.10
CA LEU A 183 9.40 18.70 4.07
C LEU A 183 9.04 17.90 2.82
N CYS A 184 8.16 16.90 2.89
CA CYS A 184 7.98 15.98 1.75
C CYS A 184 6.58 15.42 1.54
N ILE A 185 5.68 15.44 2.53
CA ILE A 185 4.40 14.75 2.38
C ILE A 185 3.52 15.34 1.29
N LYS A 186 3.61 16.66 1.05
CA LYS A 186 2.86 17.35 0.00
C LYS A 186 3.26 16.84 -1.38
N ASP A 187 4.57 16.68 -1.61
CA ASP A 187 5.11 16.14 -2.86
C ASP A 187 4.75 14.65 -3.01
N CYS A 188 4.78 13.89 -1.92
CA CYS A 188 4.31 12.49 -1.92
C CYS A 188 2.84 12.39 -2.32
N ALA A 189 1.96 13.20 -1.72
CA ALA A 189 0.53 13.19 -2.02
C ALA A 189 0.22 13.57 -3.47
N GLU A 190 0.93 14.57 -4.02
CA GLU A 190 0.82 14.91 -5.45
C GLU A 190 1.27 13.74 -6.33
N SER A 191 2.35 13.03 -5.96
CA SER A 191 2.79 11.85 -6.71
C SER A 191 1.77 10.71 -6.70
N TRP A 192 1.06 10.50 -5.59
CA TRP A 192 0.00 9.48 -5.49
C TRP A 192 -1.14 9.78 -6.46
N TRP A 193 -1.56 11.05 -6.54
CA TRP A 193 -2.55 11.49 -7.51
C TRP A 193 -2.07 11.26 -8.95
N GLN A 194 -0.83 11.65 -9.28
CA GLN A 194 -0.25 11.47 -10.62
C GLN A 194 -0.20 10.00 -11.05
N ILE A 195 0.12 9.10 -10.12
CA ILE A 195 0.13 7.65 -10.37
C ILE A 195 -1.29 7.14 -10.64
N LEU A 196 -2.28 7.56 -9.84
CA LEU A 196 -3.67 7.16 -10.00
C LEU A 196 -4.31 7.70 -11.30
N GLU A 197 -3.92 8.90 -11.74
CA GLU A 197 -4.41 9.47 -12.99
C GLU A 197 -3.85 8.73 -14.21
N ASN A 198 -2.62 8.22 -14.12
CA ASN A 198 -1.95 7.52 -15.21
C ASN A 198 -2.51 6.09 -15.43
N PRO A 199 -3.20 5.81 -16.55
CA PRO A 199 -3.77 4.49 -16.81
C PRO A 199 -2.72 3.39 -17.00
N ASN A 200 -1.50 3.74 -17.41
CA ASN A 200 -0.42 2.77 -17.61
C ASN A 200 0.14 2.23 -16.29
N LEU A 201 -0.23 2.83 -15.16
CA LEU A 201 0.19 2.43 -13.81
C LEU A 201 -0.94 1.75 -13.03
N SER A 202 -1.98 1.26 -13.71
CA SER A 202 -3.16 0.67 -13.07
C SER A 202 -2.85 -0.47 -12.10
N ALA A 203 -1.81 -1.26 -12.38
CA ALA A 203 -1.42 -2.38 -11.50
C ALA A 203 -0.88 -1.92 -10.13
N ASP A 204 -0.47 -0.65 -10.00
CA ASP A 204 0.01 -0.07 -8.76
C ASP A 204 -1.06 0.77 -8.03
N HIS A 205 -2.25 0.96 -8.62
CA HIS A 205 -3.33 1.77 -8.02
C HIS A 205 -3.77 1.20 -6.67
N SER A 206 -3.88 -0.13 -6.55
CA SER A 206 -4.18 -0.80 -5.28
C SER A 206 -3.15 -0.43 -4.20
N LEU A 207 -1.87 -0.43 -4.56
CA LEU A 207 -0.79 -0.09 -3.65
C LEU A 207 -0.76 1.40 -3.28
N VAL A 208 -1.17 2.30 -4.19
CA VAL A 208 -1.37 3.72 -3.83
C VAL A 208 -2.45 3.86 -2.77
N PHE A 209 -3.57 3.14 -2.90
CA PHE A 209 -4.62 3.17 -1.87
C PHE A 209 -4.17 2.59 -0.54
N ASP A 210 -3.35 1.53 -0.54
CA ASP A 210 -2.72 1.02 0.69
C ASP A 210 -1.86 2.10 1.38
N VAL A 211 -1.06 2.84 0.60
CA VAL A 211 -0.24 3.94 1.11
C VAL A 211 -1.12 5.04 1.70
N VAL A 212 -2.17 5.45 0.97
CA VAL A 212 -3.11 6.46 1.45
C VAL A 212 -3.75 6.02 2.76
N ALA A 213 -4.25 4.78 2.84
CA ALA A 213 -4.86 4.22 4.05
C ALA A 213 -3.91 4.27 5.25
N ALA A 214 -2.63 3.91 5.05
CA ALA A 214 -1.63 3.94 6.12
C ALA A 214 -1.29 5.37 6.59
N TYR A 215 -1.29 6.34 5.67
CA TYR A 215 -0.83 7.70 5.97
C TYR A 215 -1.94 8.63 6.47
N ILE A 216 -3.20 8.39 6.09
CA ILE A 216 -4.34 9.27 6.40
C ILE A 216 -4.38 9.65 7.88
N ASP A 217 -4.15 8.68 8.78
CA ASP A 217 -4.17 8.86 10.23
C ASP A 217 -3.35 10.04 10.75
N TRP A 218 -2.25 10.37 10.09
CA TRP A 218 -1.28 11.32 10.60
C TRP A 218 -0.83 12.38 9.60
N ILE A 219 -1.42 12.48 8.41
CA ILE A 219 -1.15 13.59 7.47
C ILE A 219 -2.29 14.61 7.45
N ASP A 220 -2.09 15.78 6.84
CA ASP A 220 -3.19 16.72 6.65
C ASP A 220 -4.20 16.14 5.64
N LEU A 221 -5.48 16.13 6.02
CA LEU A 221 -6.53 15.50 5.21
C LEU A 221 -6.67 16.17 3.85
N GLU A 222 -6.49 17.49 3.78
CA GLU A 222 -6.57 18.30 2.56
C GLU A 222 -5.66 17.81 1.43
N LEU A 223 -4.62 17.02 1.73
CA LEU A 223 -3.72 16.45 0.72
C LEU A 223 -4.37 15.35 -0.13
N VAL A 224 -5.28 14.58 0.47
CA VAL A 224 -5.96 13.44 -0.19
C VAL A 224 -7.46 13.70 -0.36
N ALA A 225 -7.98 14.70 0.35
CA ALA A 225 -9.37 15.15 0.34
C ALA A 225 -9.67 16.18 -0.75
N THR A 226 -9.04 16.08 -1.93
CA THR A 226 -9.16 17.10 -2.98
C THR A 226 -10.16 16.71 -4.06
N GLU A 227 -10.70 17.72 -4.76
CA GLU A 227 -11.58 17.51 -5.95
C GLU A 227 -10.92 16.66 -7.05
N ARG A 228 -9.57 16.61 -7.08
CA ARG A 228 -8.78 15.82 -8.03
C ARG A 228 -8.59 14.38 -7.56
N PHE A 229 -8.40 14.16 -6.26
CA PHE A 229 -8.06 12.85 -5.69
C PHE A 229 -9.31 11.99 -5.43
N VAL A 230 -10.37 12.59 -4.88
CA VAL A 230 -11.60 11.88 -4.51
C VAL A 230 -12.26 11.12 -5.69
N PRO A 231 -12.34 11.68 -6.91
CA PRO A 231 -12.87 10.93 -8.05
C PRO A 231 -12.07 9.68 -8.40
N LEU A 232 -10.74 9.69 -8.18
CA LEU A 232 -9.86 8.55 -8.44
C LEU A 232 -10.04 7.45 -7.38
N LEU A 233 -10.21 7.82 -6.11
CA LEU A 233 -10.58 6.88 -5.03
C LEU A 233 -11.89 6.16 -5.36
N ILE A 234 -12.91 6.92 -5.77
CA ILE A 234 -14.20 6.40 -6.18
C ILE A 234 -14.07 5.44 -7.37
N LYS A 235 -13.28 5.82 -8.39
CA LYS A 235 -13.00 4.95 -9.54
C LYS A 235 -12.34 3.65 -9.09
N GLY A 236 -11.45 3.70 -8.10
CA GLY A 236 -10.80 2.55 -7.47
C GLY A 236 -11.78 1.58 -6.82
N LEU A 237 -12.85 2.07 -6.17
CA LEU A 237 -13.91 1.22 -5.59
C LEU A 237 -14.64 0.39 -6.65
N SER A 238 -14.77 0.91 -7.87
CA SER A 238 -15.44 0.23 -8.99
C SER A 238 -14.52 -0.72 -9.77
N ASN A 239 -13.23 -0.80 -9.41
CA ASN A 239 -12.25 -1.65 -10.08
C ASN A 239 -11.92 -2.86 -9.20
N ASN A 240 -12.18 -4.07 -9.70
CA ASN A 240 -12.00 -5.32 -8.96
C ASN A 240 -10.58 -5.52 -8.40
N GLU A 241 -9.55 -5.02 -9.07
CA GLU A 241 -8.15 -5.21 -8.62
C GLU A 241 -7.75 -4.27 -7.47
N SER A 242 -8.42 -3.13 -7.35
CA SER A 242 -8.07 -2.07 -6.38
C SER A 242 -9.15 -1.80 -5.34
N SER A 243 -10.31 -2.43 -5.46
CA SER A 243 -11.50 -2.12 -4.65
C SER A 243 -11.26 -2.32 -3.16
N GLU A 244 -10.61 -3.41 -2.76
CA GLU A 244 -10.30 -3.69 -1.36
C GLU A 244 -9.42 -2.58 -0.73
N ALA A 245 -8.34 -2.22 -1.43
CA ALA A 245 -7.44 -1.17 -0.95
C ALA A 245 -8.12 0.21 -0.95
N ALA A 246 -8.92 0.50 -1.98
CA ALA A 246 -9.71 1.73 -2.06
C ALA A 246 -10.74 1.83 -0.92
N VAL A 247 -11.37 0.72 -0.52
CA VAL A 247 -12.27 0.67 0.64
C VAL A 247 -11.52 1.04 1.91
N ARG A 248 -10.34 0.45 2.15
CA ARG A 248 -9.51 0.78 3.34
C ARG A 248 -9.09 2.25 3.36
N ALA A 249 -8.74 2.82 2.21
CA ALA A 249 -8.44 4.25 2.11
C ALA A 249 -9.65 5.13 2.41
N VAL A 250 -10.83 4.80 1.88
CA VAL A 250 -12.08 5.53 2.16
C VAL A 250 -12.49 5.39 3.62
N GLU A 251 -12.34 4.21 4.21
CA GLU A 251 -12.61 3.97 5.62
C GLU A 251 -11.75 4.87 6.50
N GLY A 252 -10.44 4.92 6.26
CA GLY A 252 -9.53 5.84 6.95
C GLY A 252 -9.95 7.30 6.80
N LEU A 253 -10.40 7.73 5.62
CA LEU A 253 -10.89 9.10 5.41
C LEU A 253 -12.16 9.42 6.20
N VAL A 254 -13.06 8.45 6.35
CA VAL A 254 -14.34 8.62 7.04
C VAL A 254 -14.16 8.58 8.55
N GLN A 255 -13.37 7.62 9.05
CA GLN A 255 -13.13 7.36 10.47
C GLN A 255 -12.13 8.32 11.11
N LYS A 256 -11.36 9.09 10.32
CA LYS A 256 -10.45 10.08 10.89
C LYS A 256 -11.25 11.14 11.64
N ASP A 257 -11.20 11.06 12.96
CA ASP A 257 -11.71 12.08 13.86
C ASP A 257 -10.80 13.31 13.76
N GLY A 258 -11.39 14.45 13.42
CA GLY A 258 -10.68 15.72 13.36
C GLY A 258 -10.40 16.20 14.78
N GLU A 259 -9.22 15.89 15.33
CA GLU A 259 -8.73 16.62 16.50
C GLU A 259 -8.08 17.93 16.01
N GLY A 260 -8.80 19.07 16.12
CA GLY A 260 -8.24 20.40 15.81
C GLY A 260 -9.25 21.44 15.27
N GLU A 261 -8.75 22.67 15.04
CA GLU A 261 -9.52 23.89 14.69
C GLU A 261 -10.27 23.85 13.32
N ASP A 262 -10.11 22.80 12.52
CA ASP A 262 -10.67 22.68 11.16
C ASP A 262 -11.91 21.77 11.06
N GLU A 263 -12.66 21.60 12.16
CA GLU A 263 -13.89 20.79 12.21
C GLU A 263 -14.96 21.26 11.20
N ILE A 264 -15.01 22.57 10.92
CA ILE A 264 -15.95 23.19 9.97
C ILE A 264 -15.60 22.83 8.52
N HIS A 265 -14.32 22.94 8.15
CA HIS A 265 -13.83 22.52 6.83
C HIS A 265 -14.03 21.01 6.63
N PHE A 266 -13.85 20.22 7.68
CA PHE A 266 -14.09 18.78 7.64
C PHE A 266 -15.57 18.40 7.51
N HIS A 267 -16.48 19.16 8.13
CA HIS A 267 -17.92 18.95 7.98
C HIS A 267 -18.40 19.26 6.54
N ASP A 268 -17.95 20.38 5.98
CA ASP A 268 -18.24 20.75 4.59
C ASP A 268 -17.59 19.78 3.60
N TYR A 269 -16.40 19.26 3.91
CA TYR A 269 -15.76 18.22 3.12
C TYR A 269 -16.50 16.87 3.22
N ARG A 270 -16.88 16.39 4.41
CA ARG A 270 -17.74 15.19 4.54
C ARG A 270 -19.06 15.39 3.78
N LYS A 271 -19.60 16.61 3.75
CA LYS A 271 -20.78 16.97 2.94
C LYS A 271 -20.48 16.93 1.43
N GLN A 272 -19.30 17.36 0.98
CA GLN A 272 -18.86 17.26 -0.42
C GLN A 272 -18.54 15.82 -0.84
N LEU A 273 -17.85 15.02 -0.01
CA LEU A 273 -17.68 13.58 -0.18
C LEU A 273 -19.04 12.89 -0.31
N ARG A 274 -19.97 13.20 0.60
CA ARG A 274 -21.37 12.76 0.48
C ARG A 274 -21.99 13.23 -0.84
N GLN A 275 -21.81 14.48 -1.25
CA GLN A 275 -22.31 15.00 -2.53
C GLN A 275 -21.64 14.41 -3.78
N LEU A 276 -20.42 13.86 -3.68
CA LEU A 276 -19.72 13.17 -4.76
C LEU A 276 -20.10 11.69 -4.82
N ILE A 277 -20.27 11.04 -3.67
CA ILE A 277 -20.75 9.66 -3.52
C ILE A 277 -22.24 9.54 -3.90
N ASN A 278 -23.06 10.55 -3.59
CA ASN A 278 -24.49 10.60 -3.88
C ASN A 278 -24.83 10.39 -5.38
N PRO A 279 -24.15 11.04 -6.36
CA PRO A 279 -24.27 10.77 -7.79
C PRO A 279 -23.95 9.34 -8.21
N ILE A 280 -22.99 8.66 -7.55
CA ILE A 280 -22.71 7.23 -7.83
C ILE A 280 -23.82 6.36 -7.26
N GLY A 281 -24.25 6.62 -6.03
CA GLY A 281 -25.41 5.97 -5.41
C GLY A 281 -26.72 6.19 -6.17
N THR A 282 -26.86 7.29 -6.91
CA THR A 282 -28.09 7.62 -7.68
C THR A 282 -28.00 7.27 -9.17
N LYS A 283 -26.82 7.29 -9.82
CA LYS A 283 -26.66 7.00 -11.26
C LYS A 283 -26.12 5.61 -11.58
N ARG A 284 -25.38 4.96 -10.67
CA ARG A 284 -24.77 3.63 -10.87
C ARG A 284 -24.68 2.85 -9.56
N VAL A 285 -25.80 2.72 -8.85
CA VAL A 285 -25.83 2.01 -7.56
C VAL A 285 -25.29 0.58 -7.65
N GLN A 286 -25.37 -0.04 -8.84
CA GLN A 286 -24.87 -1.39 -9.07
C GLN A 286 -23.34 -1.50 -8.95
N LEU A 287 -22.56 -0.45 -9.18
CA LEU A 287 -21.09 -0.52 -9.00
C LEU A 287 -20.65 -0.58 -7.53
N VAL A 288 -21.52 -0.15 -6.61
CA VAL A 288 -21.30 -0.28 -5.16
C VAL A 288 -22.00 -1.52 -4.64
N VAL A 289 -23.22 -1.80 -5.11
CA VAL A 289 -24.04 -2.91 -4.64
C VAL A 289 -23.54 -4.26 -5.16
N GLU A 290 -23.06 -4.37 -6.40
CA GLU A 290 -22.65 -5.65 -7.02
C GLU A 290 -21.37 -6.25 -6.37
N PRO A 291 -20.30 -5.47 -6.08
CA PRO A 291 -19.18 -6.00 -5.29
C PRO A 291 -19.59 -6.41 -3.88
N ILE A 292 -20.50 -5.66 -3.26
CA ILE A 292 -20.99 -5.92 -1.90
C ILE A 292 -21.86 -7.18 -1.89
N GLU A 293 -22.75 -7.34 -2.86
CA GLU A 293 -23.56 -8.53 -3.05
C GLU A 293 -22.69 -9.76 -3.33
N GLN A 294 -21.62 -9.63 -4.11
CA GLN A 294 -20.65 -10.71 -4.33
C GLN A 294 -19.89 -11.07 -3.04
N MET A 295 -19.39 -10.09 -2.28
CA MET A 295 -18.66 -10.35 -1.03
C MET A 295 -19.59 -10.96 0.04
N VAL A 296 -20.81 -10.43 0.18
CA VAL A 296 -21.84 -10.98 1.08
C VAL A 296 -22.21 -12.41 0.66
N SER A 297 -22.39 -12.67 -0.64
CA SER A 297 -22.70 -14.01 -1.15
C SER A 297 -21.58 -15.01 -0.89
N GLN A 298 -20.32 -14.60 -1.03
CA GLN A 298 -19.17 -15.44 -0.70
C GLN A 298 -19.11 -15.80 0.79
N VAL A 299 -19.35 -14.84 1.68
CA VAL A 299 -19.45 -15.09 3.13
C VAL A 299 -20.63 -16.01 3.47
N LEU A 300 -21.80 -15.78 2.85
CA LEU A 300 -22.98 -16.60 3.11
C LEU A 300 -22.82 -18.04 2.59
N LEU A 301 -22.14 -18.22 1.45
CA LEU A 301 -21.86 -19.53 0.86
C LEU A 301 -20.77 -20.30 1.64
N ALA A 302 -19.73 -19.59 2.12
CA ALA A 302 -18.68 -20.20 2.92
C ALA A 302 -19.08 -20.45 4.38
N GLY A 303 -20.11 -19.76 4.87
CA GLY A 303 -20.68 -19.99 6.21
C GLY A 303 -19.65 -19.86 7.32
N THR A 304 -19.53 -20.87 8.19
CA THR A 304 -18.53 -20.89 9.28
C THR A 304 -17.09 -21.12 8.81
N ALA A 305 -16.88 -21.47 7.53
CA ALA A 305 -15.56 -21.61 6.93
C ALA A 305 -15.07 -20.31 6.28
N SER A 306 -15.85 -19.23 6.35
CA SER A 306 -15.50 -17.92 5.82
C SER A 306 -14.26 -17.35 6.51
N ASN A 307 -13.38 -16.72 5.74
CA ASN A 307 -12.26 -15.98 6.31
C ASN A 307 -12.81 -14.83 7.16
N ILE A 308 -12.43 -14.77 8.44
CA ILE A 308 -12.92 -13.77 9.38
C ILE A 308 -12.64 -12.34 8.92
N ARG A 309 -11.56 -12.11 8.17
CA ARG A 309 -11.24 -10.81 7.58
C ARG A 309 -12.22 -10.41 6.48
N LEU A 310 -12.67 -11.36 5.66
CA LEU A 310 -13.71 -11.11 4.65
C LEU A 310 -15.05 -10.78 5.30
N VAL A 311 -15.39 -11.47 6.40
CA VAL A 311 -16.59 -11.18 7.19
C VAL A 311 -16.52 -9.78 7.80
N GLU A 312 -15.38 -9.42 8.39
CA GLU A 312 -15.13 -8.10 8.99
C GLU A 312 -15.22 -6.99 7.94
N SER A 313 -14.56 -7.15 6.79
CA SER A 313 -14.65 -6.20 5.67
C SER A 313 -16.08 -6.05 5.14
N VAL A 314 -16.86 -7.14 5.04
CA VAL A 314 -18.27 -7.07 4.63
C VAL A 314 -19.10 -6.29 5.66
N VAL A 315 -18.93 -6.57 6.95
CA VAL A 315 -19.69 -5.90 8.01
C VAL A 315 -19.34 -4.42 8.09
N GLN A 316 -18.06 -4.07 8.01
CA GLN A 316 -17.57 -2.69 7.99
C GLN A 316 -18.06 -1.94 6.77
N LEU A 317 -18.00 -2.55 5.59
CA LEU A 317 -18.51 -1.97 4.35
C LEU A 317 -20.04 -1.76 4.43
N VAL A 318 -20.80 -2.71 4.98
CA VAL A 318 -22.25 -2.55 5.21
C VAL A 318 -22.57 -1.46 6.24
N TYR A 319 -21.73 -1.29 7.26
CA TYR A 319 -21.87 -0.20 8.22
C TYR A 319 -21.55 1.16 7.57
N ALA A 320 -20.45 1.24 6.83
CA ALA A 320 -20.05 2.42 6.06
C ALA A 320 -21.05 2.75 4.94
N LEU A 321 -21.73 1.76 4.36
CA LEU A 321 -22.80 1.98 3.37
C LEU A 321 -23.94 2.82 3.93
N SER A 322 -24.26 2.71 5.23
CA SER A 322 -25.28 3.55 5.85
C SER A 322 -24.88 5.03 5.91
N GLU A 323 -23.57 5.31 5.88
CA GLU A 323 -22.99 6.65 5.82
C GLU A 323 -22.68 7.11 4.37
N MET A 324 -22.46 6.18 3.45
CA MET A 324 -22.14 6.43 2.04
C MET A 324 -23.38 6.51 1.13
N ILE A 325 -24.47 5.80 1.45
CA ILE A 325 -25.71 5.84 0.65
C ILE A 325 -26.58 7.00 1.16
N PRO A 326 -26.95 7.99 0.31
CA PRO A 326 -27.84 9.05 0.73
C PRO A 326 -29.19 8.51 1.21
N SER A 327 -29.74 9.13 2.25
CA SER A 327 -31.11 8.86 2.76
C SER A 327 -32.20 9.01 1.69
N THR A 328 -31.94 9.74 0.59
CA THR A 328 -32.83 9.83 -0.58
C THR A 328 -32.89 8.53 -1.40
N PHE A 329 -31.86 7.68 -1.39
CA PHE A 329 -31.89 6.38 -2.04
C PHE A 329 -32.87 5.43 -1.34
N THR A 330 -32.81 5.38 0.00
CA THR A 330 -33.76 4.60 0.82
C THR A 330 -35.19 5.14 0.70
N GLN A 331 -35.38 6.44 0.49
CA GLN A 331 -36.70 7.02 0.21
C GLN A 331 -37.20 6.70 -1.21
N GLN A 332 -36.36 6.77 -2.25
CA GLN A 332 -36.74 6.39 -3.62
C GLN A 332 -37.09 4.90 -3.73
N THR A 333 -36.43 4.00 -2.98
CA THR A 333 -36.82 2.59 -2.95
C THR A 333 -38.15 2.38 -2.23
N LYS A 334 -38.41 3.14 -1.16
CA LYS A 334 -39.70 3.14 -0.45
C LYS A 334 -40.83 3.70 -1.30
N GLU A 335 -40.61 4.76 -2.08
CA GLU A 335 -41.57 5.33 -3.02
C GLU A 335 -41.82 4.41 -4.22
N LYS A 336 -40.78 3.80 -4.82
CA LYS A 336 -40.96 2.79 -5.87
C LYS A 336 -41.72 1.56 -5.37
N ARG A 337 -41.47 1.10 -4.13
CA ARG A 337 -42.26 0.02 -3.50
C ARG A 337 -43.70 0.45 -3.21
N ARG A 338 -43.93 1.69 -2.74
CA ARG A 338 -45.28 2.24 -2.53
C ARG A 338 -46.05 2.40 -3.85
N MET A 339 -45.41 2.88 -4.92
CA MET A 339 -46.01 2.98 -6.25
C MET A 339 -46.27 1.61 -6.86
N ALA A 340 -45.37 0.62 -6.70
CA ALA A 340 -45.60 -0.75 -7.15
C ALA A 340 -46.76 -1.44 -6.41
N CYS A 341 -46.89 -1.21 -5.09
CA CYS A 341 -48.05 -1.68 -4.32
C CYS A 341 -49.35 -0.95 -4.69
N SER A 342 -49.29 0.36 -4.98
CA SER A 342 -50.44 1.14 -5.44
C SER A 342 -50.91 0.70 -6.83
N CYS A 343 -49.99 0.43 -7.77
CA CYS A 343 -50.31 -0.06 -9.11
C CYS A 343 -50.91 -1.48 -9.06
N HIS A 344 -50.40 -2.36 -8.19
CA HIS A 344 -51.00 -3.69 -7.98
C HIS A 344 -52.43 -3.61 -7.40
N ALA A 345 -52.69 -2.66 -6.47
CA ALA A 345 -54.02 -2.46 -5.92
C ALA A 345 -55.02 -1.91 -6.95
N THR A 346 -54.59 -1.02 -7.85
CA THR A 346 -55.43 -0.50 -8.94
C THR A 346 -55.70 -1.56 -10.02
N THR A 347 -54.71 -2.39 -10.37
CA THR A 347 -54.89 -3.49 -11.34
C THR A 347 -55.80 -4.60 -10.78
N LEU A 348 -55.72 -4.91 -9.49
CA LEU A 348 -56.66 -5.85 -8.85
C LEU A 348 -58.08 -5.27 -8.67
N GLY A 349 -58.20 -3.94 -8.51
CA GLY A 349 -59.50 -3.26 -8.49
C GLY A 349 -60.20 -3.21 -9.84
N PHE A 350 -59.45 -3.13 -10.95
CA PHE A 350 -60.01 -3.16 -12.32
C PHE A 350 -60.40 -4.57 -12.79
N ILE A 351 -59.70 -5.62 -12.32
CA ILE A 351 -60.05 -7.01 -12.66
C ILE A 351 -61.32 -7.47 -11.91
N ALA A 352 -61.66 -6.86 -10.77
CA ALA A 352 -62.85 -7.20 -9.99
C ALA A 352 -64.16 -6.55 -10.49
N SER A 353 -64.10 -5.59 -11.43
CA SER A 353 -65.29 -4.90 -11.96
C SER A 353 -65.78 -5.40 -13.33
N ASP A 354 -65.03 -6.29 -14.01
CA ASP A 354 -65.40 -6.87 -15.32
C ASP A 354 -65.96 -8.30 -15.23
N THR A 355 -66.28 -8.78 -14.02
CA THR A 355 -67.06 -10.00 -13.81
C THR A 355 -68.33 -9.66 -13.03
N SER A 356 -69.33 -9.13 -13.73
CA SER A 356 -70.73 -9.08 -13.27
C SER A 356 -71.66 -9.10 -14.47
#